data_AF-E3MNZ4-F1
#
_entry.id   AF-E3MNZ4-F1
#
_cell.length_a   1.000
_cell.length_b   1.000
_cell.length_c   1.000
_cell.angle_alpha   90.00
_cell.angle_beta   90.00
_cell.angle_gamma   90.00
#
_symmetry.space_group_name_H-M   'P 1'
#
loop_
_entity.id
_entity.type
_entity.pdbx_description
1 polymer ?
#
loop_
_entity_poly.entity_id
_entity_poly.type
_entity_poly.pdbx_seq_one_letter_code
_entity_poly.pdbx_strand_id
1 'polypeptide(L)' 'MATVLARPQSFGLLHLRVLQNKVNAKPHSSIKALKKTLVKESDALLPDCLRASIDAYPRRLRAVIEKRGGRMEQN' A
#
# COMPACT_ATOMS: atom_id res chain seq x y z
N MET A 1 -5.64 13.65 20.97
CA MET A 1 -4.29 13.56 20.39
C MET A 1 -4.25 12.37 19.46
N ALA A 2 -4.20 12.60 18.14
CA ALA A 2 -4.33 11.55 17.15
C ALA A 2 -3.03 10.75 17.06
N THR A 3 -3.08 9.48 17.44
CA THR A 3 -1.98 8.53 17.27
C THR A 3 -1.69 8.39 15.79
N VAL A 4 -0.59 9.00 15.34
CA VAL A 4 0.00 8.70 14.03
C VAL A 4 0.42 7.24 14.09
N LEU A 5 -0.41 6.37 13.51
CA LEU A 5 -0.10 4.97 13.31
C LEU A 5 1.06 4.90 12.31
N ALA A 6 2.29 4.95 12.82
CA ALA A 6 3.46 4.50 12.10
C ALA A 6 3.23 3.01 11.77
N ARG A 7 2.72 2.74 10.56
CA ARG A 7 2.38 1.39 10.12
C ARG A 7 3.52 0.78 9.30
N PRO A 8 3.74 -0.54 9.37
CA PRO A 8 4.97 -1.19 8.90
C PRO A 8 5.10 -1.13 7.38
N GLN A 9 6.32 -0.97 6.88
CA GLN A 9 6.64 -0.95 5.45
C GLN A 9 6.45 -2.35 4.86
N SER A 10 5.20 -2.73 4.58
CA SER A 10 4.88 -3.97 3.88
C SER A 10 5.28 -3.82 2.42
N PHE A 11 6.43 -4.39 2.08
CA PHE A 11 7.04 -4.33 0.75
C PHE A 11 6.12 -4.79 -0.40
N GLY A 12 5.00 -5.47 -0.12
CA GLY A 12 4.06 -5.97 -1.12
C GLY A 12 2.75 -5.20 -1.29
N LEU A 13 2.50 -4.16 -0.48
CA LEU A 13 1.22 -3.44 -0.48
C LEU A 13 1.40 -1.92 -0.62
N LEU A 14 2.52 -1.48 -1.21
CA LEU A 14 2.78 -0.06 -1.48
C LEU A 14 1.62 0.60 -2.22
N HIS A 15 1.07 -0.04 -3.26
CA HIS A 15 -0.09 0.47 -3.98
C HIS A 15 -1.32 0.65 -3.07
N LEU A 16 -1.65 -0.34 -2.25
CA LEU A 16 -2.82 -0.29 -1.35
C LEU A 16 -2.64 0.78 -0.27
N ARG A 17 -1.43 0.94 0.28
CA ARG A 17 -1.10 2.00 1.25
C ARG A 17 -1.22 3.38 0.63
N VAL A 18 -0.63 3.58 -0.55
CA VAL A 18 -0.66 4.88 -1.25
C VAL A 18 -2.09 5.26 -1.61
N LEU A 19 -2.87 4.29 -2.10
CA LEU A 19 -4.29 4.48 -2.40
C LEU A 19 -5.09 4.81 -1.15
N GLN A 20 -4.90 4.07 -0.06
CA GLN A 20 -5.61 4.32 1.19
C GLN A 20 -5.29 5.71 1.77
N ASN A 21 -4.02 6.12 1.75
CA ASN A 21 -3.63 7.46 2.21
C ASN A 21 -4.26 8.57 1.37
N LYS A 22 -4.24 8.44 0.02
CA LYS A 22 -4.85 9.44 -0.88
C LYS A 22 -6.36 9.52 -0.73
N VAL A 23 -7.02 8.37 -0.63
CA VAL A 23 -8.49 8.31 -0.52
C VAL A 23 -8.94 8.80 0.86
N ASN A 24 -8.25 8.42 1.94
CA ASN A 24 -8.58 8.89 3.29
C ASN A 24 -8.17 10.34 3.57
N ALA A 25 -7.33 10.97 2.73
CA ALA A 25 -7.00 12.39 2.86
C ALA A 25 -8.22 13.32 2.64
N LYS A 26 -9.31 12.80 2.05
CA LYS A 26 -10.55 13.54 1.85
C LYS A 26 -11.70 12.87 2.63
N PRO A 27 -12.51 13.63 3.38
CA PRO A 27 -13.74 13.11 3.95
C PRO A 27 -14.76 12.82 2.84
N HIS A 28 -15.39 11.65 2.89
CA HIS A 28 -16.40 11.22 1.92
C HIS A 28 -17.79 11.26 2.55
N SER A 29 -18.73 11.96 1.91
CA SER A 29 -20.11 12.08 2.42
C SER A 29 -20.96 10.82 2.21
N SER A 30 -20.53 9.90 1.34
CA SER A 30 -21.22 8.65 1.08
C SER A 30 -20.28 7.56 0.57
N ILE A 31 -20.69 6.30 0.70
CA ILE A 31 -19.98 5.14 0.14
C ILE A 31 -19.85 5.24 -1.38
N LYS A 32 -20.83 5.86 -2.06
CA LYS A 32 -20.79 6.07 -3.52
C LYS A 32 -19.71 7.09 -3.91
N ALA A 33 -19.54 8.15 -3.12
CA ALA A 33 -18.47 9.13 -3.30
C ALA A 33 -17.09 8.52 -3.01
N LEU A 34 -16.99 7.68 -1.97
CA LEU A 34 -15.79 6.91 -1.65
C LEU A 34 -15.39 6.00 -2.81
N LYS A 35 -16.33 5.19 -3.34
CA LYS A 35 -16.07 4.29 -4.47
C LYS A 35 -15.61 5.05 -5.71
N LYS A 36 -16.24 6.19 -6.02
CA LYS A 36 -15.85 7.03 -7.16
C LYS A 36 -14.42 7.57 -7.02
N THR A 37 -14.05 8.00 -5.82
CA THR A 37 -12.69 8.51 -5.55
C THR A 37 -11.67 7.38 -5.58
N LEU A 38 -12.00 6.21 -5.02
CA LEU A 38 -11.13 5.04 -5.04
C LEU A 38 -10.77 4.62 -6.48
N VAL A 39 -11.76 4.51 -7.38
CA VAL A 39 -11.52 4.15 -8.78
C VAL A 39 -10.63 5.20 -9.46
N LYS A 40 -10.97 6.49 -9.32
CA LYS A 40 -10.20 7.59 -9.90
C LYS A 40 -8.73 7.60 -9.47
N GLU A 41 -8.47 7.46 -8.17
CA GLU A 41 -7.10 7.47 -7.64
C GLU A 41 -6.36 6.17 -7.99
N SER A 42 -7.07 5.04 -8.15
CA SER A 42 -6.48 3.78 -8.60
C SER A 42 -6.01 3.88 -10.05
N ASP A 43 -6.85 4.37 -10.96
CA ASP A 43 -6.48 4.58 -12.37
C ASP A 43 -5.25 5.50 -12.52
N ALA A 44 -5.15 6.53 -11.68
CA ALA A 44 -4.01 7.45 -11.69
C ALA A 44 -2.72 6.86 -11.09
N LEU A 45 -2.82 5.85 -10.21
CA LEU A 45 -1.68 5.24 -9.51
C LEU A 45 -1.14 3.97 -10.18
N LEU A 46 -1.95 3.33 -11.03
CA LEU A 46 -1.69 2.00 -11.57
C LEU A 46 -0.32 1.84 -12.24
N PRO A 47 0.16 2.75 -13.12
CA PRO A 47 1.35 2.48 -13.92
C PRO A 47 2.65 2.39 -13.11
N ASP A 48 2.92 3.37 -12.25
CA ASP A 48 4.18 3.46 -11.50
C ASP A 48 4.18 2.56 -10.26
N CYS A 49 3.04 2.46 -9.56
CA CYS A 49 2.96 1.62 -8.37
C CYS A 49 3.03 0.13 -8.69
N LEU A 50 2.51 -0.30 -9.85
CA LEU A 50 2.61 -1.70 -10.28
C LEU A 50 4.06 -2.08 -10.59
N ARG A 51 4.79 -1.24 -11.35
CA ARG A 51 6.21 -1.47 -11.63
C ARG A 51 7.04 -1.55 -10.35
N ALA A 52 6.90 -0.58 -9.45
CA ALA A 52 7.62 -0.59 -8.18
C ALA A 52 7.31 -1.85 -7.33
N SER A 53 6.06 -2.33 -7.38
CA SER A 53 5.68 -3.55 -6.65
C SER A 53 6.28 -4.82 -7.28
N ILE A 54 6.35 -4.87 -8.61
CA ILE A 54 6.98 -5.97 -9.37
C ILE A 54 8.50 -5.97 -9.11
N ASP A 55 9.15 -4.81 -9.21
CA ASP A 55 10.60 -4.67 -8.97
C ASP A 55 11.00 -4.98 -7.52
N ALA A 56 10.11 -4.72 -6.56
CA ALA A 56 10.32 -5.07 -5.16
C ALA A 56 10.15 -6.56 -4.88
N TYR A 57 9.46 -7.33 -5.73
CA TYR A 57 9.15 -8.74 -5.48
C TYR A 57 10.40 -9.64 -5.37
N PRO A 58 11.39 -9.57 -6.29
CA PRO A 58 12.64 -10.33 -6.14
C PRO A 58 13.39 -10.03 -4.85
N ARG A 59 13.38 -8.76 -4.40
CA ARG A 59 14.03 -8.35 -3.14
C ARG A 59 13.31 -8.96 -1.94
N ARG A 60 11.98 -8.98 -1.94
CA ARG A 60 11.16 -9.65 -0.91
C ARG A 60 11.45 -11.14 -0.86
N LEU A 61 11.52 -11.79 -2.01
CA LEU A 61 11.77 -13.22 -2.10
C LEU A 61 13.14 -13.57 -1.51
N ARG A 62 14.18 -12.80 -1.85
CA ARG A 62 15.52 -12.98 -1.26
C ARG A 62 15.50 -12.89 0.26
N ALA A 63 14.86 -11.87 0.80
CA ALA A 63 14.82 -11.69 2.25
C ALA A 63 13.96 -12.76 2.97
N VAL A 64 12.92 -13.30 2.33
CA VAL A 64 12.18 -14.48 2.84
C VAL A 64 13.08 -15.72 2.86
N ILE A 65 13.89 -15.92 1.83
CA ILE A 65 14.86 -17.03 1.77
C ILE A 65 15.89 -16.89 2.90
N GLU A 66 16.47 -15.71 3.09
CA GLU A 66 17.42 -15.41 4.19
C GLU A 66 16.81 -15.67 5.57
N LYS A 67 15.53 -15.34 5.74
CA LYS A 67 14.77 -15.57 6.98
C LYS A 67 14.25 -17.00 7.13
N ARG A 68 14.60 -17.93 6.23
CA ARG A 68 14.10 -19.31 6.19
C ARG A 68 12.57 -19.40 6.24
N GLY A 69 11.89 -18.51 5.52
CA GLY A 69 10.42 -18.43 5.54
C GLY A 69 9.82 -17.67 6.73
N GLY A 70 10.65 -17.08 7.59
CA GLY A 70 10.20 -16.27 8.72
C GLY A 70 9.44 -15.00 8.31
N ARG A 71 8.57 -14.52 9.21
CA ARG A 71 7.79 -13.29 8.98
C ARG A 71 8.72 -12.08 8.84
N MET A 72 8.47 -11.30 7.78
CA MET A 72 9.30 -10.17 7.37
C MET A 72 8.94 -8.84 8.05
N GLU A 73 7.78 -8.77 8.71
CA GLU A 73 7.28 -7.56 9.37
C GLU A 73 7.91 -7.45 10.77
N GLN A 74 8.77 -6.46 11.01
CA GLN A 74 9.24 -6.09 12.35
C GLN A 74 8.27 -5.09 12.99
N ASN A 75 8.03 -5.32 14.28
CA ASN A 75 7.17 -4.56 15.20
C ASN A 75 7.65 -3.13 15.40
#